data_AF-Q84XW8-F1
#
_entry.id   AF-Q84XW8-F1
#
_cell.length_a   1.000
_cell.length_b   1.000
_cell.length_c   1.000
_cell.angle_alpha   90.00
_cell.angle_beta   90.00
_cell.angle_gamma   90.00
#
_symmetry.space_group_name_H-M   'P 1'
#
loop_
_entity.id
_entity.type
_entity.pdbx_description
1 polymer ?
#
loop_
_entity_poly.entity_id
_entity_poly.type
_entity_poly.pdbx_seq_one_letter_code
_entity_poly.pdbx_strand_id
1 'polypeptide(L)'
;SNADKLLTEFIEKQLIDYAKNSKKVVGNSTSLLSPYLHFGEISVRRVFQCARMKQIIWARDKNGQGEESAVLFLRGIGLRDYSRYICFNFPFTHEQSLLSHLRFFPWDADVEKFKAWRQGRTGYPLVDAGMRELWATGWMHNRIRVIVSSFAVKFLL
;
A
#
# COMPACT_ATOMS: atom_id res chain seq x y z
N SER A 1 -19.32 -0.93 -12.12
CA SER A 1 -19.06 -1.82 -10.96
C SER A 1 -18.83 -0.98 -9.71
N ASN A 2 -18.73 -1.58 -8.51
CA ASN A 2 -18.32 -0.84 -7.30
C ASN A 2 -16.88 -0.29 -7.45
N ALA A 3 -15.98 -1.04 -8.10
CA ALA A 3 -14.62 -0.61 -8.39
C ALA A 3 -14.57 0.65 -9.27
N ASP A 4 -15.41 0.74 -10.31
CA ASP A 4 -15.47 1.93 -11.17
C ASP A 4 -15.96 3.16 -10.40
N LYS A 5 -16.99 3.02 -9.55
CA LYS A 5 -17.51 4.13 -8.74
C LYS A 5 -16.42 4.67 -7.81
N LEU A 6 -15.68 3.77 -7.15
CA LEU A 6 -14.58 4.13 -6.27
C LEU A 6 -13.44 4.82 -7.02
N LEU A 7 -13.08 4.31 -8.22
CA LEU A 7 -12.10 4.97 -9.08
C LEU A 7 -12.55 6.39 -9.43
N THR A 8 -13.77 6.56 -9.92
CA THR A 8 -14.28 7.89 -10.32
C THR A 8 -14.28 8.85 -9.14
N GLU A 9 -14.76 8.41 -7.97
CA GLU A 9 -14.74 9.25 -6.77
C GLU A 9 -13.32 9.65 -6.35
N PHE A 10 -12.38 8.70 -6.36
CA PHE A 10 -10.99 8.98 -6.05
C PHE A 10 -10.38 10.00 -7.01
N ILE A 11 -10.54 9.78 -8.33
CA ILE A 11 -9.97 10.63 -9.39
C ILE A 11 -10.54 12.05 -9.36
N GLU A 12 -11.83 12.20 -9.06
CA GLU A 12 -12.50 13.51 -9.04
C GLU A 12 -12.25 14.30 -7.75
N LYS A 13 -12.21 13.63 -6.59
CA LYS A 13 -12.19 14.33 -5.28
C LYS A 13 -10.86 14.23 -4.55
N GLN A 14 -10.27 13.04 -4.49
CA GLN A 14 -9.18 12.74 -3.56
C GLN A 14 -7.79 12.83 -4.21
N LEU A 15 -7.70 12.59 -5.52
CA LEU A 15 -6.43 12.57 -6.24
C LEU A 15 -5.69 13.90 -6.14
N ILE A 16 -6.39 15.04 -6.14
CA ILE A 16 -5.76 16.38 -6.11
C ILE A 16 -4.88 16.62 -4.86
N ASP A 17 -5.24 16.02 -3.73
CA ASP A 17 -4.51 16.16 -2.46
C ASP A 17 -3.65 14.92 -2.12
N TYR A 18 -3.54 13.97 -3.06
CA TYR A 18 -2.88 12.70 -2.81
C TYR A 18 -1.40 12.88 -2.40
N ALA A 19 -0.67 13.82 -3.00
CA ALA A 19 0.72 14.11 -2.62
C ALA A 19 0.86 14.45 -1.13
N LYS A 20 -0.07 15.27 -0.62
CA LYS A 20 -0.07 15.77 0.76
C LYS A 20 -0.60 14.73 1.75
N ASN A 21 -1.61 13.96 1.35
CA ASN A 21 -2.37 13.12 2.27
C ASN A 21 -1.98 11.64 2.22
N SER A 22 -1.32 11.14 1.17
CA SER A 22 -0.93 9.72 1.03
C SER A 22 -0.06 9.17 2.15
N LYS A 23 0.61 10.05 2.91
CA LYS A 23 1.44 9.68 4.07
C LYS A 23 0.69 9.73 5.40
N LYS A 24 -0.48 10.37 5.43
CA LYS A 24 -1.29 10.49 6.64
C LYS A 24 -2.04 9.19 6.87
N VAL A 25 -1.82 8.61 8.04
CA VAL A 25 -2.48 7.37 8.47
C VAL A 25 -3.94 7.62 8.85
N VAL A 26 -4.25 8.82 9.32
CA VAL A 26 -5.59 9.20 9.75
C VAL A 26 -6.41 9.65 8.54
N GLY A 27 -7.56 9.01 8.35
CA GLY A 27 -8.56 9.34 7.32
C GLY A 27 -8.40 8.57 6.01
N ASN A 28 -9.43 8.67 5.14
CA ASN A 28 -9.46 8.00 3.84
C ASN A 28 -8.76 8.85 2.78
N SER A 29 -7.43 8.87 2.84
CA SER A 29 -6.56 9.67 1.96
C SER A 29 -6.06 8.94 0.71
N THR A 30 -6.36 7.64 0.60
CA THR A 30 -5.86 6.77 -0.49
C THR A 30 -7.01 6.18 -1.27
N SER A 31 -6.72 5.63 -2.46
CA SER A 31 -7.75 5.17 -3.39
C SER A 31 -8.53 3.94 -2.94
N LEU A 32 -8.01 3.16 -1.98
CA LEU A 32 -8.58 1.87 -1.55
C LEU A 32 -8.82 0.87 -2.71
N LEU A 33 -8.20 1.09 -3.88
CA LEU A 33 -8.40 0.27 -5.08
C LEU A 33 -7.62 -1.05 -5.07
N SER A 34 -6.76 -1.29 -4.08
CA SER A 34 -5.86 -2.45 -4.05
C SER A 34 -6.55 -3.82 -4.19
N PRO A 35 -7.65 -4.15 -3.48
CA PRO A 35 -8.33 -5.44 -3.67
C PRO A 35 -8.93 -5.57 -5.08
N TYR A 36 -9.59 -4.52 -5.58
CA TYR A 36 -10.18 -4.51 -6.93
C TYR A 36 -9.13 -4.70 -8.03
N LEU A 37 -7.96 -4.09 -7.88
CA LEU A 37 -6.82 -4.24 -8.80
C LEU A 37 -6.13 -5.60 -8.70
N HIS A 38 -6.22 -6.28 -7.54
CA HIS A 38 -5.67 -7.60 -7.34
C HIS A 38 -6.50 -8.65 -8.07
N PHE A 39 -7.83 -8.63 -7.87
CA PHE A 39 -8.76 -9.58 -8.48
C PHE A 39 -9.11 -9.26 -9.94
N GLY A 40 -8.67 -8.11 -10.47
CA GLY A 40 -8.91 -7.73 -11.85
C GLY A 40 -10.32 -7.21 -12.12
N GLU A 41 -11.08 -6.85 -11.08
CA GLU A 41 -12.38 -6.18 -11.20
C GLU A 41 -12.28 -4.82 -11.91
N ILE A 42 -11.10 -4.21 -11.88
CA ILE A 42 -10.78 -3.01 -12.65
C ILE A 42 -9.45 -3.14 -13.38
N SER A 43 -9.43 -2.71 -14.65
CA SER A 43 -8.23 -2.71 -15.47
C SER A 43 -7.22 -1.67 -14.98
N VAL A 44 -5.97 -2.10 -14.77
CA VAL A 44 -4.86 -1.20 -14.46
C VAL A 44 -4.65 -0.13 -15.55
N ARG A 45 -4.89 -0.48 -16.82
CA ARG A 45 -4.80 0.47 -17.95
C ARG A 45 -5.84 1.58 -17.85
N ARG A 46 -7.05 1.25 -17.36
CA ARG A 46 -8.13 2.23 -17.13
C ARG A 46 -7.74 3.19 -16.01
N VAL A 47 -7.22 2.68 -14.89
CA VAL A 47 -6.73 3.51 -13.79
C VAL A 47 -5.62 4.47 -14.27
N PHE A 48 -4.65 3.95 -15.03
CA PHE A 48 -3.58 4.75 -15.64
C PHE A 48 -4.14 5.85 -16.54
N GLN A 49 -5.04 5.52 -17.46
CA GLN A 49 -5.65 6.47 -18.38
C GLN A 49 -6.41 7.59 -17.65
N CYS A 50 -7.22 7.25 -16.65
CA CYS A 50 -7.97 8.24 -15.86
C CYS A 50 -7.03 9.20 -15.11
N ALA A 51 -6.00 8.68 -14.43
CA ALA A 51 -5.04 9.50 -13.72
C ALA A 51 -4.19 10.37 -14.67
N ARG A 52 -3.76 9.82 -15.82
CA ARG A 52 -2.99 10.56 -16.83
C ARG A 52 -3.83 11.67 -17.48
N MET A 53 -5.11 11.43 -17.72
CA MET A 53 -6.02 12.45 -18.26
C MET A 53 -6.16 13.63 -17.29
N LYS A 54 -6.38 13.37 -15.99
CA LYS A 54 -6.40 14.43 -14.97
C LYS A 54 -5.08 15.19 -14.91
N GLN A 55 -3.95 14.49 -14.99
CA GLN A 55 -2.64 15.12 -15.02
C GLN A 55 -2.49 16.11 -16.19
N ILE A 56 -2.94 15.75 -17.41
CA ILE A 56 -2.89 16.64 -18.58
C ILE A 56 -3.76 17.88 -18.38
N ILE A 57 -4.97 17.70 -17.83
CA ILE A 57 -5.88 18.81 -17.52
C ILE A 57 -5.23 19.76 -16.51
N TRP A 58 -4.70 19.23 -15.41
CA TRP A 58 -4.03 20.04 -14.39
C TRP A 58 -2.76 20.73 -14.88
N ALA A 59 -1.99 20.11 -15.77
CA ALA A 59 -0.85 20.77 -16.40
C ALA A 59 -1.28 21.96 -17.26
N ARG A 60 -2.37 21.83 -18.04
CA ARG A 60 -2.94 22.94 -18.81
C ARG A 60 -3.43 24.08 -17.90
N ASP A 61 -4.07 23.73 -16.80
CA ASP A 61 -4.61 24.67 -15.82
C ASP A 61 -3.54 25.25 -14.87
N LYS A 62 -2.26 24.88 -15.04
CA LYS A 62 -1.13 25.25 -14.18
C LYS A 62 -1.33 24.86 -12.70
N ASN A 63 -2.08 23.79 -12.45
CA ASN A 63 -2.25 23.22 -11.13
C ASN A 63 -1.12 22.24 -10.79
N GLY A 64 0.00 22.78 -10.29
CA GLY A 64 1.19 22.00 -9.93
C GLY A 64 0.93 20.96 -8.83
N GLN A 65 0.04 21.24 -7.87
CA GLN A 65 -0.29 20.29 -6.79
C GLN A 65 -1.01 19.04 -7.34
N GLY A 66 -1.99 19.24 -8.22
CA GLY A 66 -2.70 18.15 -8.87
C GLY A 66 -1.76 17.31 -9.74
N GLU A 67 -0.89 17.97 -10.51
CA GLU A 67 0.11 17.29 -11.34
C GLU A 67 1.04 16.40 -10.50
N GLU A 68 1.63 16.94 -9.43
CA GLU A 68 2.50 16.17 -8.51
C GLU A 68 1.74 14.98 -7.91
N SER A 69 0.50 15.20 -7.49
CA SER A 69 -0.33 14.15 -6.91
C SER A 69 -0.63 13.03 -7.90
N ALA A 70 -0.91 13.35 -9.17
CA ALA A 70 -1.08 12.37 -10.23
C ALA A 70 0.21 11.57 -10.48
N VAL A 71 1.37 12.22 -10.52
CA VAL A 71 2.68 11.57 -10.66
C VAL A 71 2.92 10.57 -9.52
N LEU A 72 2.70 11.00 -8.27
CA LEU A 72 2.88 10.14 -7.10
C LEU A 72 1.90 8.96 -7.09
N PHE A 73 0.65 9.16 -7.50
CA PHE A 73 -0.33 8.08 -7.61
C PHE A 73 0.08 7.07 -8.69
N LEU A 74 0.48 7.54 -9.89
CA LEU A 74 0.97 6.69 -10.97
C LEU A 74 2.23 5.91 -10.59
N ARG A 75 3.13 6.51 -9.79
CA ARG A 75 4.26 5.79 -9.20
C ARG A 75 3.83 4.64 -8.29
N GLY A 76 2.76 4.84 -7.51
CA GLY A 76 2.15 3.78 -6.71
C GLY A 76 1.61 2.63 -7.56
N ILE A 77 0.99 2.92 -8.70
CA ILE A 77 0.60 1.91 -9.69
C ILE A 77 1.83 1.20 -10.28
N GLY A 78 2.90 1.95 -10.59
CA GLY A 78 4.16 1.38 -11.06
C GLY A 78 4.79 0.36 -10.09
N LEU A 79 4.67 0.59 -8.77
CA LEU A 79 5.16 -0.37 -7.76
C LEU A 79 4.43 -1.72 -7.82
N ARG A 80 3.13 -1.73 -8.17
CA ARG A 80 2.37 -2.98 -8.39
C ARG A 80 2.96 -3.77 -9.56
N ASP A 81 3.22 -3.11 -10.67
CA ASP A 81 3.73 -3.77 -11.87
C ASP A 81 5.20 -4.19 -11.68
N TYR A 82 5.98 -3.38 -10.96
CA TYR A 82 7.35 -3.75 -10.57
C TYR A 82 7.39 -4.97 -9.63
N SER A 83 6.46 -5.08 -8.68
CA SER A 83 6.34 -6.26 -7.83
C SER A 83 6.05 -7.52 -8.66
N ARG A 84 5.17 -7.43 -9.67
CA ARG A 84 4.91 -8.54 -10.60
C ARG A 84 6.14 -8.88 -11.44
N TYR A 85 6.86 -7.87 -11.91
CA TYR A 85 8.11 -8.05 -12.65
C TYR A 85 9.17 -8.77 -11.81
N ILE A 86 9.30 -8.43 -10.53
CA ILE A 86 10.19 -9.15 -9.60
C ILE A 86 9.77 -10.60 -9.47
N CYS A 87 8.50 -10.90 -9.18
CA CYS A 87 8.06 -12.28 -9.01
C CYS A 87 8.23 -13.13 -10.28
N PHE A 88 8.08 -12.53 -11.47
CA PHE A 88 8.32 -13.21 -12.74
C PHE A 88 9.80 -13.56 -12.93
N ASN A 89 10.72 -12.62 -12.67
CA ASN A 89 12.16 -12.85 -12.85
C ASN A 89 12.79 -13.65 -11.70
N PHE A 90 12.17 -13.65 -10.52
CA PHE A 90 12.60 -14.38 -9.33
C PHE A 90 11.43 -15.19 -8.74
N PRO A 91 11.05 -16.33 -9.35
CA PRO A 91 9.86 -17.09 -8.92
C PRO A 91 9.91 -17.60 -7.47
N PHE A 92 11.11 -17.80 -6.92
CA PHE A 92 11.31 -18.25 -5.54
C PHE A 92 10.90 -17.21 -4.48
N THR A 93 10.62 -15.97 -4.87
CA THR A 93 10.33 -14.85 -3.93
C THR A 93 9.06 -15.03 -3.12
N HIS A 94 8.19 -15.97 -3.48
CA HIS A 94 7.02 -16.34 -2.70
C HIS A 94 7.35 -17.15 -1.44
N GLU A 95 8.49 -17.85 -1.44
CA GLU A 95 8.90 -18.75 -0.36
C GLU A 95 10.19 -18.30 0.33
N GLN A 96 11.04 -17.57 -0.40
CA GLN A 96 12.37 -17.19 0.07
C GLN A 96 12.64 -15.70 -0.16
N SER A 97 13.35 -15.08 0.78
CA SER A 97 13.76 -13.68 0.66
C SER A 97 14.74 -13.49 -0.50
N LEU A 98 14.61 -12.37 -1.23
CA LEU A 98 15.65 -11.89 -2.17
C LEU A 98 16.97 -11.56 -1.46
N LEU A 99 16.90 -11.24 -0.18
CA LEU A 99 18.05 -10.86 0.63
C LEU A 99 18.74 -12.13 1.14
N SER A 100 19.76 -12.58 0.41
CA SER A 100 20.51 -13.81 0.71
C SER A 100 21.10 -13.85 2.13
N HIS A 101 21.50 -12.69 2.67
CA HIS A 101 22.03 -12.58 4.03
C HIS A 101 21.00 -12.91 5.12
N LEU A 102 19.70 -12.86 4.84
CA LEU A 102 18.64 -13.21 5.79
C LEU A 102 18.37 -14.71 5.87
N ARG A 103 18.94 -15.53 4.97
CA ARG A 103 18.69 -16.98 4.92
C ARG A 103 19.09 -17.71 6.20
N PHE A 104 20.16 -17.27 6.85
CA PHE A 104 20.69 -17.88 8.08
C PHE A 104 20.63 -16.91 9.27
N PHE A 105 19.76 -15.90 9.19
CA PHE A 105 19.60 -14.96 10.28
C PHE A 105 18.98 -15.66 11.50
N PRO A 106 19.50 -15.46 12.72
CA PRO A 106 19.04 -16.15 13.92
C PRO A 106 17.75 -15.52 14.45
N TRP A 107 16.61 -15.85 13.82
CA TRP A 107 15.29 -15.41 14.26
C TRP A 107 14.92 -16.03 15.63
N ASP A 108 14.26 -15.25 16.48
CA ASP A 108 13.66 -15.64 17.74
C ASP A 108 12.26 -16.24 17.50
N ALA A 109 12.13 -17.54 17.71
CA ALA A 109 10.88 -18.28 17.51
C ALA A 109 9.92 -18.22 18.72
N ASP A 110 9.88 -17.09 19.44
CA ASP A 110 9.01 -16.88 20.60
C ASP A 110 7.52 -16.76 20.16
N VAL A 111 6.78 -17.83 20.38
CA VAL A 111 5.37 -17.97 19.99
C VAL A 111 4.47 -16.98 20.74
N GLU A 112 4.78 -16.64 22.00
CA GLU A 112 3.93 -15.73 22.78
C GLU A 112 4.13 -14.28 22.33
N LYS A 113 5.36 -13.86 22.00
CA LYS A 113 5.62 -12.56 21.35
C LYS A 113 4.89 -12.44 20.02
N PHE A 114 4.98 -13.47 19.18
CA PHE A 114 4.27 -13.49 17.89
C PHE A 114 2.75 -13.39 18.07
N LYS A 115 2.19 -14.12 19.05
CA LYS A 115 0.77 -14.09 19.37
C LYS A 115 0.31 -12.73 19.89
N ALA A 116 1.10 -12.08 20.75
CA ALA A 116 0.84 -10.72 21.21
C ALA A 116 0.80 -9.72 20.05
N TRP A 117 1.76 -9.82 19.11
CA TRP A 117 1.78 -9.01 17.89
C TRP A 117 0.57 -9.27 17.01
N ARG A 118 0.25 -10.53 16.72
CA ARG A 118 -0.92 -10.93 15.93
C ARG A 118 -2.23 -10.36 16.50
N GLN A 119 -2.34 -10.28 17.83
CA GLN A 119 -3.54 -9.79 18.52
C GLN A 119 -3.55 -8.26 18.76
N GLY A 120 -2.46 -7.55 18.41
CA GLY A 120 -2.31 -6.13 18.72
C GLY A 120 -2.32 -5.86 20.23
N ARG A 121 -1.50 -6.63 20.97
CA ARG A 121 -1.25 -6.54 22.42
C ARG A 121 0.24 -6.42 22.72
N THR A 122 0.99 -5.74 21.86
CA THR A 122 2.43 -5.54 22.00
C THR A 122 2.78 -4.47 23.03
N GLY A 123 1.83 -3.60 23.38
CA GLY A 123 2.07 -2.42 24.22
C GLY A 123 2.55 -1.20 23.43
N TYR A 124 2.75 -1.33 22.12
CA TYR A 124 3.11 -0.23 21.22
C TYR A 124 1.85 0.24 20.48
N PRO A 125 1.25 1.40 20.85
CA PRO A 125 -0.09 1.77 20.41
C PRO A 125 -0.28 1.81 18.89
N LEU A 126 0.74 2.27 18.14
CA LEU A 126 0.66 2.38 16.69
C LEU A 126 0.73 1.00 15.99
N VAL A 127 1.49 0.07 16.56
CA VAL A 127 1.56 -1.32 16.07
C VAL A 127 0.25 -2.02 16.38
N ASP A 128 -0.22 -1.88 17.61
CA ASP A 128 -1.46 -2.51 18.08
C ASP A 128 -2.68 -2.02 17.32
N ALA A 129 -2.78 -0.71 17.04
CA ALA A 129 -3.84 -0.15 16.21
C ALA A 129 -3.83 -0.74 14.79
N GLY A 130 -2.66 -0.85 14.17
CA GLY A 130 -2.52 -1.45 12.84
C GLY A 130 -2.94 -2.92 12.82
N MET A 131 -2.45 -3.72 13.76
CA MET A 131 -2.80 -5.15 13.84
C MET A 131 -4.29 -5.37 14.09
N ARG A 132 -4.93 -4.51 14.88
CA ARG A 132 -6.38 -4.55 15.09
C ARG A 132 -7.16 -4.11 13.84
N GLU A 133 -6.72 -3.09 13.12
CA GLU A 133 -7.32 -2.65 11.84
C GLU A 133 -7.29 -3.79 10.81
N LEU A 134 -6.15 -4.47 10.68
CA LEU A 134 -5.99 -5.61 9.78
C LEU A 134 -6.97 -6.72 10.10
N TRP A 135 -7.10 -7.08 11.37
CA TRP A 135 -8.02 -8.13 11.79
C TRP A 135 -9.49 -7.75 11.57
N ALA A 136 -9.85 -6.50 11.86
CA ALA A 136 -11.24 -6.04 11.77
C ALA A 136 -11.72 -5.79 10.34
N THR A 137 -10.83 -5.34 9.44
CA THR A 137 -11.22 -4.85 8.10
C THR A 137 -10.61 -5.64 6.95
N GLY A 138 -9.57 -6.44 7.19
CA GLY A 138 -8.78 -7.08 6.13
C GLY A 138 -7.93 -6.09 5.31
N TRP A 139 -7.86 -4.82 5.72
CA TRP A 139 -7.07 -3.78 5.08
C TRP A 139 -6.21 -3.06 6.13
N MET A 140 -5.16 -2.41 5.65
CA MET A 140 -4.27 -1.59 6.47
C MET A 140 -3.60 -0.56 5.58
N HIS A 141 -3.44 0.67 6.08
CA HIS A 141 -2.71 1.72 5.36
C HIS A 141 -1.25 1.32 5.10
N ASN A 142 -0.71 1.60 3.91
CA ASN A 142 0.64 1.17 3.50
C ASN A 142 1.73 1.58 4.50
N ARG A 143 1.65 2.79 5.05
CA ARG A 143 2.62 3.26 6.05
C ARG A 143 2.56 2.47 7.36
N ILE A 144 1.37 2.03 7.77
CA ILE A 144 1.22 1.17 8.95
C ILE A 144 1.72 -0.24 8.65
N ARG A 145 1.50 -0.76 7.43
CA ARG A 145 2.08 -2.05 6.98
C ARG A 145 3.59 -2.08 7.17
N VAL A 146 4.29 -1.01 6.76
CA VAL A 146 5.74 -0.87 6.93
C VAL A 146 6.13 -0.86 8.42
N ILE A 147 5.37 -0.16 9.26
CA ILE A 147 5.66 -0.07 10.70
C ILE A 147 5.46 -1.41 11.38
N VAL A 148 4.31 -2.07 11.18
CA VAL A 148 4.02 -3.35 11.85
C VAL A 148 4.94 -4.48 11.36
N SER A 149 5.32 -4.49 10.08
CA SER A 149 6.24 -5.50 9.54
C SER A 149 7.67 -5.24 9.98
N SER A 150 8.11 -3.98 10.02
CA SER A 150 9.44 -3.63 10.56
C SER A 150 9.53 -3.96 12.05
N PHE A 151 8.45 -3.73 12.80
CA PHE A 151 8.37 -4.10 14.21
C PHE A 151 8.54 -5.61 14.39
N ALA A 152 7.83 -6.43 13.60
CA ALA A 152 8.00 -7.88 13.64
C ALA A 152 9.46 -8.28 13.41
N VAL A 153 10.05 -7.87 12.28
CA VAL A 153 11.40 -8.29 11.87
C VAL A 153 12.52 -7.75 12.79
N LYS A 154 12.33 -6.60 13.43
CA LYS A 154 13.42 -5.93 14.19
C LYS A 154 13.26 -5.96 15.71
N PHE A 155 12.03 -6.00 16.22
CA PHE A 155 11.76 -5.93 17.67
C PHE A 155 11.33 -7.28 18.23
N LEU A 156 10.59 -8.09 17.46
CA LEU A 156 10.28 -9.46 17.87
C LEU A 156 11.42 -10.42 17.53
N LEU A 157 12.23 -10.05 16.52
CA LEU A 157 13.22 -10.88 15.83
C LEU A 157 12.53 -12.09 15.19
#